data_AF-A0A2U1CKS0-F1
#
_entry.id   AF-A0A2U1CKS0-F1
#
_cell.length_a   1.000
_cell.length_b   1.000
_cell.length_c   1.000
_cell.angle_alpha   90.00
_cell.angle_beta   90.00
_cell.angle_gamma   90.00
#
_symmetry.space_group_name_H-M   'P 1'
#
loop_
_entity.id
_entity.type
_entity.pdbx_description
1 polymer ?
#
loop_
_entity_poly.entity_id
_entity_poly.type
_entity_poly.pdbx_seq_one_letter_code
_entity_poly.pdbx_strand_id
1 'polypeptide(L)'
;MNKKHFLLGAACLLICSAASAQEAKQKTAMDAGWEVQVQQKNGSWRSSYKRSTQERARYFAGIECLRWKSPIKIVDTASGKEHALYCDPRVGKITDDGKPAPVVLLTEPEASQRAKDVKAKCQSNAFMSAMLDCDCIEKNAKAELLQSEARVGLDAILKKVTHPVSKECVSRTNAYAWTRNSCVSVMKSHRPQDVEEFCSCTADATASGFVKDPTFNLAHYERLRNAAMKQCGLGRKVG
;
A
#
# COMPACT_ATOMS: atom_id res chain seq x y z
N MET A 1 49.72 85.05 18.94
CA MET A 1 50.05 83.95 19.87
C MET A 1 48.95 82.89 19.80
N ASN A 2 49.30 81.71 19.28
CA ASN A 2 48.95 80.34 19.69
C ASN A 2 47.52 79.83 20.03
N LYS A 3 47.28 78.61 19.50
CA LYS A 3 46.38 77.48 19.88
C LYS A 3 44.92 77.57 19.41
N LYS A 4 44.42 76.74 18.47
CA LYS A 4 44.27 75.26 18.32
C LYS A 4 43.29 74.58 19.30
N HIS A 5 42.43 73.73 18.68
CA HIS A 5 41.57 72.64 19.18
C HIS A 5 40.15 72.99 19.68
N PHE A 6 39.12 72.47 19.01
CA PHE A 6 38.52 71.14 19.28
C PHE A 6 37.44 70.81 18.23
N LEU A 7 37.73 69.84 17.36
CA LEU A 7 36.76 69.09 16.53
C LEU A 7 36.80 67.66 17.05
N LEU A 8 35.85 67.28 17.90
CA LEU A 8 35.64 65.89 18.34
C LEU A 8 34.23 65.78 18.90
N GLY A 9 33.26 65.50 18.02
CA GLY A 9 31.87 65.40 18.43
C GLY A 9 30.95 64.90 17.32
N ALA A 10 31.36 63.91 16.53
CA ALA A 10 30.48 63.30 15.51
C ALA A 10 30.88 61.88 15.06
N ALA A 11 31.67 61.12 15.84
CA ALA A 11 32.18 59.82 15.39
C ALA A 11 31.63 58.59 16.16
N CYS A 12 30.80 58.76 17.19
CA CYS A 12 30.38 57.64 18.04
C CYS A 12 28.99 57.05 17.71
N LEU A 13 28.18 57.71 16.87
CA LEU A 13 26.81 57.26 16.55
C LEU A 13 26.67 56.45 15.25
N LEU A 14 27.74 56.31 14.47
CA LEU A 14 27.73 55.54 13.20
C LEU A 14 28.28 54.11 13.35
N ILE A 15 28.94 53.78 14.47
CA ILE A 15 29.57 52.46 14.66
C ILE A 15 28.59 51.45 15.28
N CYS A 16 27.60 51.88 16.07
CA CYS A 16 26.60 50.98 16.64
C CYS A 16 25.57 50.45 15.64
N SER A 17 25.26 51.19 14.57
CA SER A 17 24.24 50.80 13.57
C SER A 17 24.75 49.75 12.57
N ALA A 18 26.05 49.74 12.29
CA ALA A 18 26.67 48.82 11.33
C ALA A 18 26.82 47.39 11.89
N ALA A 19 27.15 47.27 13.18
CA ALA A 19 27.27 45.97 13.86
C ALA A 19 25.93 45.21 13.89
N SER A 20 24.83 45.90 14.19
CA SER A 20 23.47 45.31 14.20
C SER A 20 22.97 44.93 12.80
N ALA A 21 23.35 45.66 11.75
CA ALA A 21 22.96 45.34 10.38
C ALA A 21 23.78 44.19 9.79
N GLN A 22 25.06 44.06 10.17
CA GLN A 22 25.89 42.91 9.82
C GLN A 22 25.46 41.66 10.59
N GLU A 23 25.17 41.73 11.88
CA GLU A 23 24.62 40.60 12.65
C GLU A 23 23.25 40.16 12.13
N ALA A 24 22.36 41.10 11.76
CA ALA A 24 21.09 40.78 11.13
C ALA A 24 21.26 40.11 9.75
N LYS A 25 22.16 40.62 8.90
CA LYS A 25 22.47 40.03 7.59
C LYS A 25 23.12 38.65 7.71
N GLN A 26 24.01 38.47 8.67
CA GLN A 26 24.72 37.21 8.92
C GLN A 26 23.79 36.15 9.52
N LYS A 27 22.82 36.57 10.36
CA LYS A 27 21.74 35.71 10.86
C LYS A 27 20.77 35.28 9.74
N THR A 28 20.34 36.19 8.86
CA THR A 28 19.53 35.83 7.67
C THR A 28 20.26 34.94 6.67
N ALA A 29 21.58 35.08 6.52
CA ALA A 29 22.38 34.21 5.66
C ALA A 29 22.60 32.80 6.25
N MET A 30 22.69 32.68 7.57
CA MET A 30 22.78 31.38 8.28
C MET A 30 21.42 30.67 8.40
N ASP A 31 20.31 31.39 8.25
CA ASP A 31 18.94 30.85 8.26
C ASP A 31 18.37 30.60 6.85
N ALA A 32 19.13 30.88 5.79
CA ALA A 32 18.69 30.67 4.41
C ALA A 32 18.59 29.17 4.08
N GLY A 33 17.42 28.75 3.61
CA GLY A 33 17.12 27.38 3.22
C GLY A 33 15.62 27.16 3.02
N TRP A 34 15.22 25.91 2.98
CA TRP A 34 13.82 25.52 2.91
C TRP A 34 13.44 24.81 4.20
N GLU A 35 12.20 25.02 4.64
CA GLU A 35 11.59 24.24 5.71
C GLU A 35 10.24 23.65 5.30
N VAL A 36 9.88 22.53 5.92
CA VAL A 36 8.57 21.91 5.78
C VAL A 36 7.69 22.39 6.92
N GLN A 37 6.44 22.76 6.65
CA GLN A 37 5.47 23.04 7.71
C GLN A 37 4.25 22.14 7.54
N VAL A 38 3.82 21.54 8.66
CA VAL A 38 2.66 20.66 8.72
C VAL A 38 1.59 21.34 9.57
N GLN A 39 0.36 21.39 9.07
CA GLN A 39 -0.75 21.93 9.84
C GLN A 39 -1.19 20.93 10.91
N GLN A 40 -1.24 21.38 12.16
CA GLN A 40 -1.75 20.60 13.29
C GLN A 40 -3.27 20.67 13.37
N LYS A 41 -3.87 19.77 14.16
CA LYS A 41 -5.33 19.72 14.37
C LYS A 41 -5.93 21.02 14.93
N ASN A 42 -5.13 21.80 15.67
CA ASN A 42 -5.54 23.10 16.21
C ASN A 42 -5.39 24.26 15.19
N GLY A 43 -5.08 23.95 13.92
CA GLY A 43 -4.87 24.93 12.86
C GLY A 43 -3.49 25.58 12.85
N SER A 44 -2.66 25.37 13.87
CA SER A 44 -1.30 25.92 13.93
C SER A 44 -0.33 25.19 12.99
N TRP A 45 0.70 25.89 12.52
CA TRP A 45 1.73 25.30 11.68
C TRP A 45 2.95 24.91 12.51
N ARG A 46 3.37 23.65 12.37
CA ARG A 46 4.62 23.15 12.98
C ARG A 46 5.68 23.04 11.90
N SER A 47 6.80 23.74 12.07
CA SER A 47 7.98 23.53 11.23
C SER A 47 8.62 22.17 11.54
N SER A 48 8.88 21.40 10.49
CA SER A 48 9.77 20.25 10.47
C SER A 48 10.85 20.47 9.41
N TYR A 49 11.97 19.77 9.57
CA TYR A 49 13.06 19.73 8.59
C TYR A 49 13.52 21.12 8.08
N LYS A 50 14.29 21.84 8.90
CA LYS A 50 14.73 23.22 8.63
C LYS A 50 16.06 23.28 7.87
N ARG A 51 16.29 24.40 7.17
CA ARG A 51 17.54 24.75 6.48
C ARG A 51 17.97 23.69 5.45
N SER A 52 17.03 23.14 4.67
CA SER A 52 17.31 22.18 3.62
C SER A 52 17.35 22.81 2.22
N THR A 53 17.75 22.03 1.21
CA THR A 53 17.48 22.39 -0.19
C THR A 53 15.99 22.24 -0.51
N GLN A 54 15.52 22.89 -1.58
CA GLN A 54 14.13 22.79 -2.04
C GLN A 54 13.73 21.33 -2.33
N GLU A 55 14.58 20.58 -3.03
CA GLU A 55 14.35 19.18 -3.37
C GLU A 55 14.24 18.30 -2.14
N ARG A 56 15.11 18.51 -1.13
CA ARG A 56 15.02 17.80 0.15
C ARG A 56 13.74 18.17 0.90
N ALA A 57 13.38 19.46 0.97
CA ALA A 57 12.14 19.89 1.62
C ALA A 57 10.92 19.21 0.97
N ARG A 58 10.88 19.11 -0.36
CA ARG A 58 9.85 18.35 -1.08
C ARG A 58 9.86 16.87 -0.69
N TYR A 59 11.01 16.20 -0.76
CA TYR A 59 11.10 14.79 -0.36
C TYR A 59 10.56 14.55 1.07
N PHE A 60 10.93 15.39 2.04
CA PHE A 60 10.45 15.28 3.42
C PHE A 60 8.99 15.67 3.60
N ALA A 61 8.47 16.63 2.83
CA ALA A 61 7.05 16.94 2.81
C ALA A 61 6.21 15.74 2.33
N GLY A 62 6.71 14.91 1.40
CA GLY A 62 6.08 13.64 1.03
C GLY A 62 6.03 12.62 2.19
N ILE A 63 7.10 12.53 2.99
CA ILE A 63 7.14 11.66 4.18
C ILE A 63 6.16 12.16 5.25
N GLU A 64 6.13 13.46 5.53
CA GLU A 64 5.18 14.05 6.49
C GLU A 64 3.72 13.89 6.02
N CYS A 65 3.49 13.93 4.70
CA CYS A 65 2.18 13.68 4.10
C CYS A 65 1.62 12.30 4.46
N LEU A 66 2.45 11.26 4.34
CA LEU A 66 2.09 9.89 4.76
C LEU A 66 1.78 9.81 6.25
N ARG A 67 2.58 10.50 7.06
CA ARG A 67 2.51 10.40 8.52
C ARG A 67 1.30 11.11 9.10
N TRP A 68 1.03 12.34 8.66
CA TRP A 68 0.05 13.22 9.31
C TRP A 68 -1.25 13.38 8.55
N LYS A 69 -1.29 13.04 7.25
CA LYS A 69 -2.48 13.20 6.39
C LYS A 69 -3.14 14.59 6.50
N SER A 70 -2.32 15.61 6.76
CA SER A 70 -2.72 16.99 7.04
C SER A 70 -2.16 17.90 5.95
N PRO A 71 -2.67 19.13 5.78
CA PRO A 71 -2.09 20.10 4.87
C PRO A 71 -0.61 20.37 5.16
N ILE A 72 0.19 20.43 4.09
CA ILE A 72 1.64 20.63 4.16
C ILE A 72 2.02 21.75 3.22
N LYS A 73 2.99 22.56 3.62
CA LYS A 73 3.64 23.55 2.78
C LYS A 73 5.14 23.50 2.96
N ILE A 74 5.88 23.97 1.98
CA ILE A 74 7.30 24.29 2.13
C ILE A 74 7.48 25.80 2.11
N VAL A 75 8.40 26.31 2.93
CA VAL A 75 8.68 27.74 3.06
C VAL A 75 10.12 27.97 2.70
N ASP A 76 10.35 28.88 1.75
CA ASP A 76 11.68 29.45 1.52
C ASP A 76 11.97 30.45 2.65
N THR A 77 12.89 30.10 3.54
CA THR A 77 13.19 30.90 4.73
C THR A 77 13.95 32.19 4.41
N ALA A 78 14.55 32.31 3.22
CA ALA A 78 15.22 33.54 2.79
C ALA A 78 14.22 34.59 2.30
N SER A 79 13.20 34.17 1.54
CA SER A 79 12.18 35.08 1.00
C SER A 79 10.89 35.13 1.82
N GLY A 80 10.67 34.18 2.73
CA GLY A 80 9.40 33.98 3.41
C GLY A 80 8.28 33.44 2.50
N LYS A 81 8.60 33.07 1.25
CA LYS A 81 7.60 32.61 0.29
C LYS A 81 7.10 31.22 0.65
N GLU A 82 5.79 31.11 0.77
CA GLU A 82 5.12 29.84 1.04
C GLU A 82 4.71 29.13 -0.24
N HIS A 83 4.91 27.81 -0.28
CA HIS A 83 4.49 26.94 -1.35
C HIS A 83 3.57 25.86 -0.77
N ALA A 84 2.27 26.05 -0.91
CA ALA A 84 1.29 25.06 -0.51
C ALA A 84 1.44 23.80 -1.37
N LEU A 85 1.44 22.63 -0.71
CA LEU A 85 1.52 21.34 -1.38
C LEU A 85 0.21 20.59 -1.16
N TYR A 86 -0.33 20.00 -2.21
CA TYR A 86 -1.43 19.05 -2.03
C TYR A 86 -0.85 17.70 -1.61
N CYS A 87 -1.26 17.20 -0.46
CA CYS A 87 -0.90 15.87 0.03
C CYS A 87 -1.95 14.86 -0.43
N ASP A 88 -1.56 13.84 -1.21
CA ASP A 88 -2.36 12.62 -1.37
C ASP A 88 -2.01 11.64 -0.23
N PRO A 89 -2.81 11.58 0.85
CA PRO A 89 -2.49 10.78 2.04
C PRO A 89 -2.48 9.27 1.77
N ARG A 90 -2.95 8.83 0.60
CA ARG A 90 -2.93 7.42 0.18
C ARG A 90 -1.55 6.98 -0.29
N VAL A 91 -0.72 7.91 -0.78
CA VAL A 91 0.55 7.57 -1.43
C VAL A 91 1.74 8.46 -1.06
N GLY A 92 1.54 9.52 -0.28
CA GLY A 92 2.66 10.38 0.13
C GLY A 92 3.20 11.27 -0.96
N LYS A 93 2.44 11.47 -2.05
CA LYS A 93 2.82 12.38 -3.12
C LYS A 93 2.34 13.78 -2.82
N ILE A 94 3.21 14.72 -3.13
CA ILE A 94 2.98 16.16 -3.05
C ILE A 94 3.04 16.75 -4.45
N THR A 95 2.07 17.61 -4.78
CA THR A 95 2.02 18.35 -6.05
C THR A 95 2.05 19.85 -5.75
N ASP A 96 2.73 20.59 -6.63
CA ASP A 96 3.05 22.02 -6.46
C ASP A 96 1.86 22.96 -6.74
N ASP A 97 0.77 22.43 -7.29
CA ASP A 97 -0.38 23.18 -7.78
C ASP A 97 -1.59 23.14 -6.82
N GLY A 98 -1.44 22.51 -5.66
CA GLY A 98 -2.53 22.35 -4.70
C GLY A 98 -3.66 21.43 -5.20
N LYS A 99 -3.43 20.67 -6.28
CA LYS A 99 -4.43 19.76 -6.89
C LYS A 99 -3.97 18.30 -6.79
N PRO A 100 -4.90 17.34 -6.70
CA PRO A 100 -4.55 15.93 -6.76
C PRO A 100 -3.73 15.64 -8.03
N ALA A 101 -2.65 14.86 -7.89
CA ALA A 101 -1.98 14.29 -9.05
C ALA A 101 -3.04 13.59 -9.94
N PRO A 102 -2.99 13.75 -11.27
CA PRO A 102 -3.96 13.10 -12.15
C PRO A 102 -4.00 11.61 -11.88
N VAL A 103 -5.21 11.06 -11.72
CA VAL A 103 -5.39 9.61 -11.64
C VAL A 103 -5.04 9.05 -13.01
N VAL A 104 -3.84 8.48 -13.13
CA VAL A 104 -3.43 7.76 -14.34
C VAL A 104 -4.06 6.38 -14.28
N LEU A 105 -5.01 6.11 -15.17
CA LEU A 105 -5.54 4.78 -15.40
C LEU A 105 -4.61 4.00 -16.32
N LEU A 106 -4.65 2.67 -16.22
CA LEU A 106 -3.90 1.81 -17.14
C LEU A 106 -4.53 1.85 -18.52
N THR A 107 -3.68 1.83 -19.55
CA THR A 107 -4.11 1.52 -20.91
C THR A 107 -4.52 0.05 -21.01
N GLU A 108 -5.30 -0.31 -22.03
CA GLU A 108 -5.72 -1.70 -22.23
C GLU A 108 -4.54 -2.70 -22.36
N PRO A 109 -3.46 -2.40 -23.10
CA PRO A 109 -2.29 -3.27 -23.17
C PRO A 109 -1.62 -3.46 -21.80
N GLU A 110 -1.47 -2.38 -21.02
CA GLU A 110 -0.88 -2.45 -19.68
C GLU A 110 -1.75 -3.25 -18.71
N ALA A 111 -3.06 -3.02 -18.72
CA ALA A 111 -4.01 -3.79 -17.92
C ALA A 111 -3.99 -5.27 -18.30
N SER A 112 -3.89 -5.59 -19.60
CA SER A 112 -3.82 -6.97 -20.10
C SER A 112 -2.53 -7.66 -19.67
N GLN A 113 -1.38 -6.98 -19.76
CA GLN A 113 -0.11 -7.55 -19.30
C GLN A 113 -0.12 -7.80 -17.79
N ARG A 114 -0.61 -6.83 -17.01
CA ARG A 114 -0.70 -6.95 -15.56
C ARG A 114 -1.70 -8.01 -15.10
N ALA A 115 -2.78 -8.23 -15.85
CA ALA A 115 -3.72 -9.32 -15.57
C ALA A 115 -3.04 -10.69 -15.70
N LYS A 116 -2.16 -10.88 -16.68
CA LYS A 116 -1.33 -12.10 -16.80
C LYS A 116 -0.42 -12.28 -15.60
N ASP A 117 0.15 -11.20 -15.06
CA ASP A 117 0.96 -11.27 -13.84
C ASP A 117 0.12 -11.69 -12.61
N VAL A 118 -1.15 -11.24 -12.53
CA VAL A 118 -2.09 -11.70 -11.50
C VAL A 118 -2.39 -13.19 -11.65
N LYS A 119 -2.59 -13.68 -12.87
CA LYS A 119 -2.74 -15.12 -13.14
C LYS A 119 -1.51 -15.91 -12.72
N ALA A 120 -0.31 -15.44 -13.03
CA ALA A 120 0.93 -16.08 -12.61
C ALA A 120 1.03 -16.17 -11.07
N LYS A 121 0.58 -15.14 -10.34
CA LYS A 121 0.47 -15.18 -8.88
C LYS A 121 -0.59 -16.17 -8.37
N CYS A 122 -1.73 -16.28 -9.05
CA CYS A 122 -2.74 -17.28 -8.73
C CYS A 122 -2.19 -18.71 -8.91
N GLN A 123 -1.47 -18.95 -10.00
CA GLN A 123 -0.91 -20.26 -10.33
C GLN A 123 0.25 -20.66 -9.41
N SER A 124 1.10 -19.70 -9.00
CA SER A 124 2.22 -19.98 -8.11
C SER A 124 1.82 -20.22 -6.66
N ASN A 125 0.61 -19.81 -6.27
CA ASN A 125 0.06 -20.14 -4.95
C ASN A 125 -0.68 -21.49 -5.01
N ALA A 126 -0.12 -22.51 -4.37
CA ALA A 126 -0.65 -23.87 -4.38
C ALA A 126 -2.11 -24.00 -3.89
N PHE A 127 -2.54 -23.15 -2.95
CA PHE A 127 -3.91 -23.16 -2.46
C PHE A 127 -4.86 -22.45 -3.44
N MET A 128 -4.43 -21.35 -4.07
CA MET A 128 -5.25 -20.67 -5.09
C MET A 128 -5.42 -21.52 -6.33
N SER A 129 -4.34 -22.06 -6.90
CA SER A 129 -4.41 -22.91 -8.08
C SER A 129 -5.22 -24.19 -7.87
N ALA A 130 -5.25 -24.71 -6.64
CA ALA A 130 -6.05 -25.87 -6.26
C ALA A 130 -7.55 -25.59 -6.12
N MET A 131 -7.97 -24.35 -5.92
CA MET A 131 -9.36 -24.03 -5.54
C MET A 131 -10.05 -23.06 -6.50
N LEU A 132 -9.27 -22.26 -7.22
CA LEU A 132 -9.74 -21.22 -8.11
C LEU A 132 -9.37 -21.54 -9.56
N ASP A 133 -10.20 -21.06 -10.48
CA ASP A 133 -9.89 -20.95 -11.89
C ASP A 133 -9.06 -19.67 -12.12
N CYS A 134 -7.75 -19.85 -12.31
CA CYS A 134 -6.85 -18.71 -12.50
C CYS A 134 -7.06 -17.97 -13.83
N ASP A 135 -7.73 -18.57 -14.82
CA ASP A 135 -8.12 -17.88 -16.06
C ASP A 135 -9.33 -16.97 -15.80
N CYS A 136 -10.29 -17.42 -14.99
CA CYS A 136 -11.37 -16.58 -14.47
C CYS A 136 -10.82 -15.40 -13.65
N ILE A 137 -9.79 -15.64 -12.82
CA ILE A 137 -9.11 -14.58 -12.07
C ILE A 137 -8.41 -13.58 -13.01
N GLU A 138 -7.73 -14.03 -14.06
CA GLU A 138 -7.12 -13.16 -15.09
C GLU A 138 -8.16 -12.20 -15.70
N LYS A 139 -9.29 -12.76 -16.14
CA LYS A 139 -10.37 -12.00 -16.77
C LYS A 139 -10.92 -10.91 -15.83
N ASN A 140 -11.20 -11.27 -14.57
CA ASN A 140 -11.70 -10.33 -13.57
C ASN A 140 -10.63 -9.29 -13.17
N ALA A 141 -9.36 -9.70 -13.09
CA ALA A 141 -8.25 -8.78 -12.82
C ALA A 141 -8.10 -7.74 -13.94
N LYS A 142 -8.24 -8.13 -15.22
CA LYS A 142 -8.22 -7.16 -16.34
C LYS A 142 -9.32 -6.11 -16.18
N ALA A 143 -10.55 -6.53 -15.86
CA ALA A 143 -11.67 -5.61 -15.67
C ALA A 143 -11.42 -4.62 -14.51
N GLU A 144 -10.93 -5.12 -13.37
CA GLU A 144 -10.59 -4.29 -12.21
C GLU A 144 -9.42 -3.33 -12.51
N LEU A 145 -8.40 -3.79 -13.26
CA LEU A 145 -7.23 -3.00 -13.61
C LEU A 145 -7.56 -1.83 -14.54
N LEU A 146 -8.51 -1.99 -15.47
CA LEU A 146 -8.98 -0.92 -16.34
C LEU A 146 -9.67 0.23 -15.59
N GLN A 147 -10.23 -0.07 -14.41
CA GLN A 147 -10.90 0.89 -13.55
C GLN A 147 -10.02 1.36 -12.39
N SER A 148 -8.86 0.73 -12.21
CA SER A 148 -7.91 1.02 -11.14
C SER A 148 -6.85 2.01 -11.59
N GLU A 149 -6.40 2.82 -10.63
CA GLU A 149 -5.23 3.66 -10.82
C GLU A 149 -4.01 2.77 -11.12
N ALA A 150 -3.16 3.18 -12.07
CA ALA A 150 -1.98 2.42 -12.50
C ALA A 150 -1.04 2.04 -11.36
N ARG A 151 -1.07 2.79 -10.26
CA ARG A 151 -0.26 2.57 -9.06
C ARG A 151 -0.79 1.49 -8.10
N VAL A 152 -2.01 0.98 -8.27
CA VAL A 152 -2.54 -0.09 -7.39
C VAL A 152 -1.68 -1.33 -7.58
N GLY A 153 -1.08 -1.87 -6.52
CA GLY A 153 -0.19 -3.03 -6.61
C GLY A 153 -0.92 -4.34 -6.98
N LEU A 154 -0.19 -5.31 -7.56
CA LEU A 154 -0.75 -6.60 -7.98
C LEU A 154 -1.42 -7.37 -6.83
N ASP A 155 -0.88 -7.31 -5.60
CA ASP A 155 -1.47 -8.02 -4.46
C ASP A 155 -2.80 -7.40 -4.00
N ALA A 156 -2.95 -6.08 -4.15
CA ALA A 156 -4.22 -5.40 -3.87
C ALA A 156 -5.28 -5.81 -4.90
N ILE A 157 -4.90 -5.89 -6.17
CA ILE A 157 -5.79 -6.40 -7.24
C ILE A 157 -6.15 -7.86 -6.98
N LEU A 158 -5.17 -8.72 -6.72
CA LEU A 158 -5.39 -10.13 -6.42
C LEU A 158 -6.34 -10.29 -5.22
N LYS A 159 -6.16 -9.53 -4.14
CA LYS A 159 -7.08 -9.53 -3.00
C LYS A 159 -8.49 -9.05 -3.36
N LYS A 160 -8.58 -7.99 -4.17
CA LYS A 160 -9.85 -7.44 -4.64
C LYS A 160 -10.62 -8.39 -5.55
N VAL A 161 -9.95 -9.23 -6.33
CA VAL A 161 -10.64 -10.21 -7.18
C VAL A 161 -10.86 -11.54 -6.46
N THR A 162 -9.96 -11.97 -5.58
CA THR A 162 -10.11 -13.26 -4.88
C THR A 162 -11.15 -13.23 -3.77
N HIS A 163 -11.33 -12.13 -3.04
CA HIS A 163 -12.28 -12.08 -1.92
C HIS A 163 -13.77 -12.00 -2.34
N PRO A 164 -14.18 -11.09 -3.24
CA PRO A 164 -15.57 -10.95 -3.69
C PRO A 164 -15.91 -11.82 -4.91
N VAL A 165 -14.96 -12.11 -5.80
CA VAL A 165 -15.17 -12.96 -6.99
C VAL A 165 -14.85 -14.43 -6.72
N SER A 166 -14.54 -14.79 -5.47
CA SER A 166 -14.41 -16.18 -5.01
C SER A 166 -15.59 -17.01 -5.50
N LYS A 167 -16.83 -16.49 -5.42
CA LYS A 167 -18.03 -17.21 -5.85
C LYS A 167 -18.09 -17.55 -7.34
N GLU A 168 -17.49 -16.75 -8.22
CA GLU A 168 -17.57 -16.96 -9.67
C GLU A 168 -16.38 -17.76 -10.20
N CYS A 169 -15.22 -17.61 -9.58
CA CYS A 169 -13.98 -18.27 -10.02
C CYS A 169 -13.66 -19.54 -9.21
N VAL A 170 -14.56 -20.07 -8.37
CA VAL A 170 -14.32 -21.37 -7.73
C VAL A 170 -14.33 -22.49 -8.76
N SER A 171 -13.28 -23.30 -8.76
CA SER A 171 -13.22 -24.52 -9.54
C SER A 171 -13.57 -25.72 -8.67
N ARG A 172 -14.80 -26.23 -8.80
CA ARG A 172 -15.23 -27.48 -8.17
C ARG A 172 -14.30 -28.64 -8.55
N THR A 173 -13.90 -28.69 -9.82
CA THR A 173 -13.02 -29.74 -10.36
C THR A 173 -11.64 -29.70 -9.69
N ASN A 174 -11.04 -28.52 -9.53
CA ASN A 174 -9.74 -28.40 -8.88
C ASN A 174 -9.86 -28.74 -7.38
N ALA A 175 -10.89 -28.21 -6.71
CA ALA A 175 -11.13 -28.48 -5.30
C ALA A 175 -11.33 -29.98 -5.03
N TYR A 176 -12.07 -30.67 -5.91
CA TYR A 176 -12.25 -32.12 -5.88
C TYR A 176 -10.92 -32.84 -6.05
N ALA A 177 -10.18 -32.55 -7.12
CA ALA A 177 -8.92 -33.22 -7.44
C ALA A 177 -7.89 -33.05 -6.31
N TRP A 178 -7.74 -31.83 -5.78
CA TRP A 178 -6.85 -31.55 -4.67
C TRP A 178 -7.24 -32.30 -3.40
N THR A 179 -8.53 -32.26 -3.02
CA THR A 179 -9.02 -32.99 -1.84
C THR A 179 -8.77 -34.48 -1.98
N ARG A 180 -9.09 -35.04 -3.15
CA ARG A 180 -8.97 -36.47 -3.41
C ARG A 180 -7.50 -36.91 -3.30
N ASN A 181 -6.59 -36.20 -3.96
CA ASN A 181 -5.17 -36.52 -3.95
C ASN A 181 -4.58 -36.40 -2.54
N SER A 182 -4.94 -35.33 -1.80
CA SER A 182 -4.54 -35.16 -0.40
C SER A 182 -5.15 -36.23 0.52
N CYS A 183 -6.36 -36.70 0.25
CA CYS A 183 -6.98 -37.75 1.04
C CYS A 183 -6.31 -39.11 0.78
N VAL A 184 -6.10 -39.47 -0.49
CA VAL A 184 -5.49 -40.75 -0.87
C VAL A 184 -4.07 -40.84 -0.33
N SER A 185 -3.28 -39.76 -0.40
CA SER A 185 -1.90 -39.76 0.12
C SER A 185 -1.82 -40.04 1.62
N VAL A 186 -2.85 -39.65 2.38
CA VAL A 186 -2.92 -39.87 3.84
C VAL A 186 -3.59 -41.20 4.18
N MET A 187 -4.70 -41.53 3.52
CA MET A 187 -5.59 -42.62 3.93
C MET A 187 -5.22 -43.98 3.35
N LYS A 188 -4.37 -44.05 2.32
CA LYS A 188 -4.01 -45.30 1.64
C LYS A 188 -3.42 -46.36 2.58
N SER A 189 -2.69 -45.96 3.62
CA SER A 189 -2.15 -46.88 4.63
C SER A 189 -3.15 -47.25 5.73
N HIS A 190 -4.16 -46.41 5.99
CA HIS A 190 -5.11 -46.59 7.08
C HIS A 190 -6.42 -47.27 6.66
N ARG A 191 -6.78 -47.13 5.38
CA ARG A 191 -8.02 -47.65 4.79
C ARG A 191 -7.76 -48.26 3.40
N PRO A 192 -6.80 -49.19 3.24
CA PRO A 192 -6.41 -49.69 1.92
C PRO A 192 -7.57 -50.34 1.15
N GLN A 193 -8.53 -50.95 1.84
CA GLN A 193 -9.67 -51.66 1.26
C GLN A 193 -10.70 -50.75 0.57
N ASP A 194 -10.84 -49.50 1.02
CA ASP A 194 -11.90 -48.59 0.56
C ASP A 194 -11.41 -47.15 0.35
N VAL A 195 -10.10 -46.92 0.28
CA VAL A 195 -9.49 -45.58 0.14
C VAL A 195 -10.04 -44.81 -1.05
N GLU A 196 -10.23 -45.47 -2.19
CA GLU A 196 -10.68 -44.81 -3.43
C GLU A 196 -12.12 -44.30 -3.29
N GLU A 197 -13.02 -45.11 -2.74
CA GLU A 197 -14.42 -44.74 -2.50
C GLU A 197 -14.51 -43.67 -1.40
N PHE A 198 -13.83 -43.88 -0.28
CA PHE A 198 -13.79 -42.95 0.84
C PHE A 198 -13.27 -41.56 0.43
N CYS A 199 -12.17 -41.51 -0.31
CA CYS A 199 -11.57 -40.25 -0.73
C CYS A 199 -12.34 -39.57 -1.86
N SER A 200 -13.01 -40.33 -2.74
CA SER A 200 -13.89 -39.75 -3.76
C SER A 200 -15.14 -39.13 -3.10
N CYS A 201 -15.75 -39.81 -2.13
CA CYS A 201 -16.85 -39.25 -1.32
C CYS A 201 -16.41 -37.98 -0.58
N THR A 202 -15.25 -38.03 0.08
CA THR A 202 -14.72 -36.89 0.84
C THR A 202 -14.46 -35.69 -0.06
N ALA A 203 -13.86 -35.93 -1.23
CA ALA A 203 -13.60 -34.90 -2.23
C ALA A 203 -14.87 -34.28 -2.78
N ASP A 204 -15.88 -35.09 -3.07
CA ASP A 204 -17.18 -34.62 -3.58
C ASP A 204 -17.90 -33.73 -2.58
N ALA A 205 -17.99 -34.18 -1.32
CA ALA A 205 -18.64 -33.43 -0.25
C ALA A 205 -17.88 -32.14 0.09
N THR A 206 -16.53 -32.18 0.12
CA THR A 206 -15.70 -31.00 0.37
C THR A 206 -15.84 -29.97 -0.75
N ALA A 207 -15.69 -30.39 -2.01
CA ALA A 207 -15.81 -29.50 -3.17
C ALA A 207 -17.22 -28.90 -3.26
N SER A 208 -18.26 -29.68 -3.00
CA SER A 208 -19.65 -29.20 -2.99
C SER A 208 -19.91 -28.21 -1.85
N GLY A 209 -19.34 -28.44 -0.67
CA GLY A 209 -19.39 -27.49 0.45
C GLY A 209 -18.67 -26.19 0.15
N PHE A 210 -17.48 -26.28 -0.46
CA PHE A 210 -16.68 -25.12 -0.82
C PHE A 210 -17.32 -24.27 -1.92
N VAL A 211 -17.95 -24.88 -2.93
CA VAL A 211 -18.70 -24.13 -3.96
C VAL A 211 -19.88 -23.36 -3.34
N LYS A 212 -20.55 -23.93 -2.33
CA LYS A 212 -21.68 -23.27 -1.64
C LYS A 212 -21.23 -22.10 -0.77
N ASP A 213 -20.09 -22.22 -0.10
CA ASP A 213 -19.47 -21.17 0.72
C ASP A 213 -17.98 -21.08 0.40
N PRO A 214 -17.58 -20.31 -0.63
CA PRO A 214 -16.20 -20.27 -1.12
C PRO A 214 -15.34 -19.30 -0.32
N THR A 215 -15.39 -19.44 1.00
CA THR A 215 -14.56 -18.65 1.89
C THR A 215 -13.11 -19.11 1.74
N PHE A 216 -12.27 -18.25 1.18
CA PHE A 216 -10.87 -18.52 0.88
C PHE A 216 -9.98 -18.42 2.13
N ASN A 217 -10.19 -19.35 3.06
CA ASN A 217 -9.49 -19.45 4.34
C ASN A 217 -9.18 -20.93 4.59
N LEU A 218 -7.91 -21.25 4.88
CA LEU A 218 -7.47 -22.61 5.18
C LEU A 218 -8.30 -23.25 6.31
N ALA A 219 -8.56 -22.53 7.39
CA ALA A 219 -9.35 -23.05 8.51
C ALA A 219 -10.81 -23.35 8.14
N HIS A 220 -11.39 -22.57 7.20
CA HIS A 220 -12.72 -22.87 6.67
C HIS A 220 -12.69 -24.15 5.84
N TYR A 221 -11.72 -24.26 4.94
CA TYR A 221 -11.55 -25.42 4.08
C TYR A 221 -11.32 -26.72 4.88
N GLU A 222 -10.47 -26.68 5.90
CA GLU A 222 -10.22 -27.82 6.77
C GLU A 222 -11.47 -28.26 7.55
N ARG A 223 -12.33 -27.33 7.97
CA ARG A 223 -13.62 -27.68 8.58
C ARG A 223 -14.53 -28.43 7.60
N LEU A 224 -14.62 -27.97 6.36
CA LEU A 224 -15.38 -28.66 5.31
C LEU A 224 -14.84 -30.08 5.09
N ARG A 225 -13.51 -30.22 4.94
CA ARG A 225 -12.86 -31.52 4.75
C ARG A 225 -13.10 -32.47 5.92
N ASN A 226 -12.97 -31.99 7.16
CA ASN A 226 -13.20 -32.80 8.35
C ASN A 226 -14.66 -33.25 8.49
N ALA A 227 -15.62 -32.38 8.15
CA ALA A 227 -17.03 -32.74 8.11
C ALA A 227 -17.31 -33.79 7.02
N ALA A 228 -16.75 -33.60 5.83
CA ALA A 228 -16.85 -34.54 4.70
C ALA A 228 -16.28 -35.92 5.06
N MET A 229 -15.09 -35.99 5.66
CA MET A 229 -14.50 -37.26 6.09
C MET A 229 -15.41 -38.01 7.07
N LYS A 230 -15.99 -37.32 8.06
CA LYS A 230 -16.94 -37.93 9.01
C LYS A 230 -18.20 -38.44 8.31
N GLN A 231 -18.76 -37.65 7.41
CA GLN A 231 -19.92 -38.04 6.59
C GLN A 231 -19.63 -39.29 5.76
N CYS A 232 -18.43 -39.38 5.19
CA CYS A 232 -17.96 -40.52 4.40
C CYS A 232 -17.47 -41.71 5.26
N GLY A 233 -17.68 -41.68 6.57
CA GLY A 233 -17.46 -42.83 7.45
C GLY A 233 -16.14 -42.83 8.22
N LEU A 234 -15.41 -41.72 8.31
CA LEU A 234 -14.30 -41.60 9.26
C LEU A 234 -14.83 -41.76 10.69
N GLY A 235 -14.31 -42.74 11.42
CA GLY A 235 -14.71 -43.03 12.79
C GLY A 235 -15.95 -43.90 12.95
N ARG A 236 -16.56 -44.39 11.86
CA ARG A 236 -17.53 -45.49 11.95
C ARG A 236 -16.77 -46.79 12.21
N LYS A 237 -17.14 -47.54 13.25
CA LYS A 237 -16.65 -48.92 13.42
C LYS A 237 -17.17 -49.71 12.23
N VAL A 238 -16.26 -50.27 11.44
CA VAL A 238 -16.59 -51.30 10.47
C VAL A 238 -17.03 -52.50 11.30
N GLY A 239 -18.34 -52.77 11.32
CA GLY A 239 -18.94 -53.89 12.03
C GLY A 239 -18.75 -55.19 11.26
#